data_AF-A0A963GGV0-F1
#
_entry.id   AF-A0A963GGV0-F1
#
_cell.length_a   1.000
_cell.length_b   1.000
_cell.length_c   1.000
_cell.angle_alpha   90.00
_cell.angle_beta   90.00
_cell.angle_gamma   90.00
#
_symmetry.space_group_name_H-M   'P 1'
#
loop_
_entity.id
_entity.type
_entity.pdbx_description
1 polymer ?
#
loop_
_entity_poly.entity_id
_entity_poly.type
_entity_poly.pdbx_seq_one_letter_code
_entity_poly.pdbx_strand_id
1 'polypeptide(L)' 'MRIESIQLSSHHLLAAPAARIGLIALATDLNSESDLRRMLPAQVEIYCNRVQHANPMGLEALRRVAAD' A
#
# COMPACT_ATOMS: atom_id res chain seq x y z
N MET A 1 1.35 -9.40 -11.00
CA MET A 1 1.78 -8.36 -10.03
C MET A 1 2.81 -9.00 -9.12
N ARG A 2 4.10 -8.65 -9.25
CA ARG A 2 5.20 -9.22 -8.46
C ARG A 2 5.42 -8.27 -7.28
N ILE A 3 5.25 -8.76 -6.05
CA ILE A 3 5.48 -7.98 -4.83
C ILE A 3 6.86 -8.37 -4.31
N GLU A 4 7.81 -7.44 -4.35
CA GLU A 4 9.14 -7.63 -3.79
C GLU A 4 9.18 -7.02 -2.39
N SER A 5 9.50 -7.84 -1.39
CA SER A 5 9.63 -7.39 0.00
C SER A 5 11.01 -6.76 0.21
N ILE A 6 11.05 -5.47 0.53
CA ILE A 6 12.28 -4.79 0.92
C ILE A 6 12.54 -5.07 2.40
N GLN A 7 13.64 -5.77 2.71
CA GLN A 7 14.12 -5.92 4.08
C GLN A 7 14.75 -4.59 4.54
N LEU A 8 14.13 -3.94 5.51
CA LEU A 8 14.70 -2.76 6.18
C LEU A 8 15.80 -3.23 7.13
N SER A 9 17.06 -3.03 6.75
CA SER A 9 18.22 -3.38 7.56
C SER A 9 18.26 -2.53 8.82
N SER A 10 17.91 -3.13 9.96
CA SER A 10 17.99 -2.50 11.26
C SER A 10 19.40 -2.65 11.83
N HIS A 11 20.28 -1.68 11.62
CA HIS A 11 21.38 -1.41 12.57
C HIS A 11 21.93 0.02 12.43
N HIS A 12 21.98 0.67 13.60
CA HIS A 12 22.62 1.94 13.98
C HIS A 12 21.85 3.26 13.84
N LEU A 13 21.36 3.71 15.02
CA LEU A 13 21.13 5.09 15.38
C LEU A 13 22.39 5.92 15.05
N LEU A 14 22.20 6.95 14.22
CA LEU A 14 22.73 8.33 14.30
C LEU A 14 22.56 8.94 12.89
N ALA A 15 21.49 9.73 12.71
CA ALA A 15 21.22 10.55 11.52
C ALA A 15 21.08 9.82 10.17
N ALA A 16 20.45 8.63 10.13
CA ALA A 16 19.95 8.15 8.84
C ALA A 16 18.91 9.16 8.31
N PRO A 17 19.00 9.61 7.04
CA PRO A 17 18.02 10.53 6.48
C PRO A 17 16.62 9.92 6.63
N ALA A 18 15.64 10.75 7.01
CA ALA A 18 14.25 10.35 7.17
C ALA A 18 13.83 9.46 6.00
N ALA A 19 13.54 8.18 6.28
CA ALA A 19 13.18 7.23 5.23
C ALA A 19 11.82 7.64 4.66
N ARG A 20 11.64 7.45 3.35
CA ARG A 20 10.39 7.77 2.65
C ARG A 20 9.79 6.52 2.04
N ILE A 21 8.49 6.34 2.22
CA ILE A 21 7.74 5.23 1.66
C ILE A 21 6.62 5.77 0.77
N GLY A 22 6.59 5.30 -0.48
CA GLY A 22 5.45 5.46 -1.37
C GLY A 22 4.49 4.28 -1.24
N LEU A 23 3.24 4.56 -0.89
CA LEU A 23 2.15 3.58 -0.82
C LEU A 23 1.20 3.80 -1.99
N ILE A 24 0.99 2.75 -2.79
CA ILE A 24 -0.12 2.70 -3.76
C ILE A 24 -1.20 1.83 -3.15
N ALA A 25 -2.27 2.46 -2.69
CA ALA A 25 -3.39 1.79 -2.06
C ALA A 25 -4.61 1.77 -2.99
N LEU A 26 -5.52 0.82 -2.79
CA LEU A 26 -6.83 0.88 -3.45
C LEU A 26 -7.63 2.07 -2.90
N ALA A 27 -8.52 2.65 -3.70
CA ALA A 27 -9.44 3.70 -3.24
C ALA A 27 -10.34 3.24 -2.08
N THR A 28 -10.52 1.93 -1.94
CA THR A 28 -11.27 1.28 -0.86
C THR A 28 -10.39 0.86 0.32
N ASP A 29 -9.07 1.03 0.24
CA ASP A 29 -8.16 0.80 1.36
C ASP A 29 -8.06 2.07 2.22
N LEU A 30 -8.72 2.01 3.37
CA LEU A 30 -8.85 3.13 4.32
C LEU A 30 -7.90 3.00 5.51
N ASN A 31 -7.17 1.89 5.64
CA ASN A 31 -6.49 1.52 6.89
C ASN A 31 -4.97 1.43 6.73
N SER A 32 -4.48 0.90 5.61
CA SER A 32 -3.05 0.55 5.45
C SER A 32 -2.11 1.73 5.72
N GLU A 33 -2.49 2.95 5.30
CA GLU A 33 -1.69 4.14 5.57
C GLU A 33 -1.56 4.41 7.08
N SER A 34 -2.68 4.36 7.81
CA SER A 34 -2.71 4.60 9.26
C SER A 34 -2.02 3.49 10.05
N ASP A 35 -2.09 2.26 9.56
CA ASP A 35 -1.45 1.10 10.18
C ASP A 35 0.05 1.17 9.99
N LEU A 36 0.52 1.50 8.79
CA LEU A 36 1.94 1.76 8.53
C LEU A 36 2.48 2.90 9.39
N ARG A 37 1.74 4.00 9.57
CA ARG A 37 2.14 5.10 10.47
C ARG A 37 2.27 4.64 11.94
N ARG A 38 1.50 3.64 12.37
CA ARG A 38 1.57 3.07 13.73
C ARG A 38 2.70 2.07 13.90
N MET A 39 3.04 1.33 12.85
CA MET A 39 4.06 0.29 12.87
C MET A 39 5.48 0.83 12.70
N LEU A 40 5.64 1.94 11.97
CA LEU A 40 6.95 2.48 11.60
C LEU A 40 7.43 3.57 12.57
N PRO A 41 8.75 3.78 12.69
CA PRO A 41 9.30 4.89 13.47
C PRO A 41 8.76 6.25 12.98
N ALA A 42 8.56 7.20 13.90
CA ALA A 42 8.00 8.52 13.59
C ALA A 42 8.82 9.35 12.59
N GLN A 43 10.07 8.98 12.33
CA GLN A 43 10.95 9.64 11.35
C GLN A 43 10.71 9.17 9.91
N VAL A 44 9.82 8.19 9.70
CA VAL A 44 9.48 7.69 8.36
C VAL A 44 8.32 8.51 7.77
N GLU A 45 8.56 9.13 6.62
CA GLU A 45 7.54 9.86 5.87
C GLU A 45 6.79 8.90 4.94
N ILE A 46 5.46 8.96 4.97
CA ILE A 46 4.59 8.13 4.13
C ILE A 46 3.80 9.01 3.17
N TYR A 47 3.89 8.68 1.88
CA TYR A 47 3.14 9.31 0.79
C TYR A 47 2.21 8.28 0.16
N CYS A 48 0.91 8.53 0.16
CA CYS A 48 -0.08 7.61 -0.37
C CYS A 48 -0.72 8.17 -1.64
N ASN A 49 -0.69 7.39 -2.72
CA ASN A 49 -1.58 7.59 -3.87
C ASN A 49 -2.64 6.46 -3.88
N ARG A 50 -3.84 6.78 -4.35
CA ARG A 50 -4.96 5.83 -4.40
C ARG A 50 -5.38 5.55 -5.83
N VAL A 51 -5.52 4.28 -6.16
CA VAL A 51 -6.01 3.84 -7.48
C VAL A 51 -7.46 3.36 -7.36
N GLN A 52 -8.27 3.59 -8.40
CA GLN A 52 -9.66 3.15 -8.40
C GLN A 52 -9.74 1.63 -8.21
N HIS A 53 -10.67 1.19 -7.36
CA HIS A 53 -10.97 -0.21 -7.21
C HIS A 53 -11.93 -0.66 -8.31
N ALA A 54 -11.48 -1.57 -9.17
CA ALA A 54 -12.36 -2.26 -10.11
C ALA A 54 -13.12 -3.36 -9.35
N ASN A 55 -14.38 -3.12 -9.03
CA ASN A 55 -15.21 -4.07 -8.31
C ASN A 55 -15.42 -5.36 -9.14
N PRO A 56 -14.89 -6.52 -8.71
CA PRO A 56 -15.06 -7.77 -9.45
C PRO A 56 -16.50 -8.29 -9.42
N MET A 57 -17.36 -7.73 -8.56
CA MET A 57 -18.78 -8.07 -8.42
C MET A 57 -19.70 -7.06 -9.12
N GLY A 58 -19.17 -6.21 -10.00
CA GLY A 58 -20.01 -5.36 -10.85
C GLY A 58 -20.83 -6.18 -11.84
N LEU A 59 -21.99 -5.67 -12.25
CA LEU A 59 -22.87 -6.34 -13.23
C LEU A 59 -22.11 -6.76 -14.51
N GLU A 60 -21.26 -5.87 -15.03
CA GLU A 60 -20.41 -6.16 -16.20
C GLU A 60 -19.41 -7.28 -15.95
N ALA A 61 -18.84 -7.37 -14.75
CA ALA A 61 -17.92 -8.44 -14.39
C ALA A 61 -18.67 -9.78 -14.25
N LEU A 62 -19.84 -9.77 -13.60
CA LEU A 62 -20.71 -10.94 -13.49
C LEU A 62 -21.18 -11.44 -14.87
N ARG A 63 -21.52 -10.52 -15.79
CA ARG A 63 -21.88 -10.86 -17.18
C ARG A 63 -20.75 -11.56 -17.93
N ARG A 64 -19.49 -11.13 -17.74
CA ARG A 64 -18.33 -11.79 -18.36
C ARG A 64 -18.16 -13.22 -17.84
N VAL A 65 -18.26 -13.42 -16.52
CA VAL A 65 -18.11 -14.74 -15.90
C VAL A 65 -19.26 -15.69 -16.28
N ALA A 66 -20.47 -15.18 -16.43
CA ALA A 66 -21.63 -16.00 -16.82
C ALA A 66 -21.62 -16.44 -18.30
N ALA A 67 -20.78 -15.84 -19.13
CA ALA A 67 -20.66 -16.15 -20.55
C ALA A 67 -19.55 -17.17 -20.88
N ASP A 68 -18.74 -17.56 -19.89
CA ASP A 68 -17.73 -18.63 -19.94
C ASP A 68 -18.31 -19.96 -19.41
#